data_AF-A0A0M9CIA0-F1
#
_entry.id   AF-A0A0M9CIA0-F1
#
_cell.length_a   1.000
_cell.length_b   1.000
_cell.length_c   1.000
_cell.angle_alpha   90.00
_cell.angle_beta   90.00
_cell.angle_gamma   90.00
#
_symmetry.space_group_name_H-M   'P 1'
#
loop_
_entity.id
_entity.type
_entity.pdbx_description
1 polymer ?
#
loop_
_entity_poly.entity_id
_entity_poly.type
_entity_poly.pdbx_seq_one_letter_code
_entity_poly.pdbx_strand_id
1 'polypeptide(L)'
;MKKTNRLLVVLFAVFTVCFYSCEELFGIEEEEDAIINSTVCNGYVGPSNIDQQYDYQCQAAYAYKCNGEEDALRKQCAYYKELQRQLDLPDCDYCD
;
A
#
# COMPACT_ATOMS: atom_id res chain seq x y z
N MET A 1 3.19 46.51 -17.24
CA MET A 1 2.93 45.10 -16.85
C MET A 1 4.21 44.47 -16.33
N LYS A 2 4.19 43.89 -15.12
CA LYS A 2 4.98 42.74 -14.60
C LYS A 2 5.00 42.79 -13.06
N LYS A 3 3.90 42.36 -12.44
CA LYS A 3 3.78 42.08 -10.99
C LYS A 3 3.53 40.58 -10.74
N THR A 4 4.07 39.72 -11.61
CA THR A 4 3.79 38.28 -11.64
C THR A 4 5.07 37.46 -11.55
N ASN A 5 5.91 37.71 -10.53
CA ASN A 5 7.17 36.96 -10.39
C ASN A 5 7.49 36.47 -8.97
N ARG A 6 6.61 36.66 -7.99
CA ARG A 6 6.82 36.16 -6.62
C ARG A 6 5.93 34.98 -6.24
N LEU A 7 4.77 34.81 -6.89
CA LEU A 7 3.85 33.70 -6.61
C LEU A 7 4.37 32.36 -7.18
N LEU A 8 5.05 32.40 -8.33
CA LEU A 8 5.57 31.21 -9.01
C LEU A 8 6.71 30.52 -8.24
N VAL A 9 7.54 31.29 -7.51
CA VAL A 9 8.64 30.74 -6.71
C VAL A 9 8.12 29.98 -5.49
N VAL A 10 7.03 30.47 -4.87
CA VAL A 10 6.40 29.81 -3.72
C VAL A 10 5.74 28.50 -4.13
N LEU A 11 5.06 28.46 -5.28
CA LEU A 11 4.43 27.23 -5.81
C LEU A 11 5.47 26.15 -6.14
N PHE A 12 6.64 26.52 -6.68
CA PHE A 12 7.71 25.57 -6.97
C PHE A 12 8.33 24.99 -5.69
N ALA A 13 8.49 25.80 -4.64
CA ALA A 13 9.03 25.34 -3.36
C ALA A 13 8.12 24.34 -2.64
N VAL A 14 6.79 24.53 -2.71
CA VAL A 14 5.82 23.60 -2.13
C VAL A 14 5.85 22.25 -2.87
N PHE A 15 5.99 22.27 -4.20
CA PHE A 15 6.11 21.03 -4.99
C PHE A 15 7.37 20.24 -4.64
N THR A 16 8.52 20.88 -4.42
CA THR A 16 9.77 20.17 -4.08
C THR A 16 9.77 19.53 -2.69
N VAL A 17 9.08 20.11 -1.71
CA VAL A 17 9.02 19.52 -0.35
C VAL A 17 8.13 18.28 -0.31
N CYS A 18 7.11 18.19 -1.16
CA CYS A 18 6.28 16.99 -1.28
C CYS A 18 7.04 15.77 -1.82
N PHE A 19 8.09 15.95 -2.62
CA PHE A 19 8.91 14.83 -3.11
C PHE A 19 9.94 14.35 -2.08
N TYR A 20 10.58 15.28 -1.35
CA TYR A 20 11.59 14.91 -0.34
C TYR A 20 11.01 14.20 0.89
N SER A 21 9.80 14.55 1.34
CA SER A 21 9.16 13.85 2.48
C SER A 21 8.58 12.48 2.14
N CYS A 22 8.53 12.09 0.86
CA CYS A 22 8.18 10.72 0.48
C CYS A 22 9.41 9.81 0.40
N GLU A 23 10.58 10.33 0.03
CA GLU A 23 11.82 9.52 -0.01
C GLU A 23 12.25 9.04 1.39
N GLU A 24 12.01 9.80 2.46
CA GLU A 24 12.30 9.32 3.83
C GLU A 24 11.29 8.30 4.36
N LEU A 25 10.12 8.13 3.71
CA LEU A 25 9.13 7.12 4.10
C LEU A 25 9.28 5.81 3.32
N PHE A 26 9.85 5.87 2.12
CA PHE A 26 10.30 4.72 1.34
C PHE A 26 11.80 4.58 1.51
N GLY A 27 12.21 4.18 2.71
CA GLY A 27 13.58 3.77 2.97
C GLY A 27 14.07 2.86 1.85
N ILE A 28 15.24 3.20 1.33
CA ILE A 28 15.98 2.40 0.36
C ILE A 28 16.38 1.14 1.14
N GLU A 29 15.51 0.13 1.17
CA GLU A 29 15.85 -1.16 1.74
C GLU A 29 16.91 -1.77 0.82
N GLU A 30 18.10 -1.97 1.39
CA GLU A 30 19.20 -2.68 0.78
C GLU A 30 18.67 -4.00 0.23
N GLU A 31 18.85 -4.22 -1.07
CA GLU A 31 18.60 -5.51 -1.74
C GLU A 31 19.56 -6.54 -1.14
N GLU A 32 19.19 -7.11 0.01
CA GLU A 32 19.64 -8.44 0.36
C GLU A 32 19.02 -9.37 -0.69
N ASP A 33 19.89 -9.99 -1.49
CA ASP A 33 19.58 -11.07 -2.44
C ASP A 33 18.96 -12.26 -1.69
N ALA A 34 17.73 -12.10 -1.20
CA ALA A 34 16.89 -13.19 -0.77
C ALA A 34 16.55 -13.95 -2.03
N ILE A 35 17.01 -15.21 -2.10
CA ILE A 35 16.62 -16.17 -3.12
C ILE A 35 15.09 -16.14 -3.21
N ILE A 36 14.56 -15.41 -4.20
CA ILE A 36 13.12 -15.35 -4.46
C ILE A 36 12.78 -16.74 -5.01
N ASN A 37 12.45 -17.67 -4.12
CA ASN A 37 11.57 -18.76 -4.47
C ASN A 37 10.27 -18.07 -4.90
N SER A 38 10.17 -17.76 -6.19
CA SER A 38 8.96 -17.17 -6.77
C SER A 38 7.87 -18.23 -6.67
N THR A 39 7.23 -18.27 -5.50
CA THR A 39 5.99 -19.00 -5.32
C THR A 39 5.02 -18.31 -6.26
N VAL A 40 4.63 -19.01 -7.32
CA VAL A 40 3.69 -18.44 -8.28
C VAL A 40 2.33 -18.39 -7.58
N CYS A 41 1.97 -17.21 -7.09
CA CYS A 41 0.71 -16.91 -6.43
C CYS A 41 -0.42 -16.85 -7.46
N ASN A 42 -0.84 -18.00 -7.94
CA ASN A 42 -2.01 -18.13 -8.81
C ASN A 42 -3.21 -18.58 -7.98
N GLY A 43 -4.35 -17.89 -8.13
CA GLY A 43 -5.61 -18.31 -7.51
C GLY A 43 -6.04 -17.50 -6.30
N TYR A 44 -5.88 -16.17 -6.35
CA TYR A 44 -6.61 -15.28 -5.46
C TYR A 44 -8.12 -15.56 -5.56
N VAL A 45 -8.74 -15.82 -4.41
CA VAL A 45 -10.19 -15.97 -4.25
C VAL A 45 -10.61 -14.90 -3.26
N GLY A 46 -11.20 -13.82 -3.78
CA GLY A 46 -11.63 -12.70 -2.98
C GLY A 46 -12.99 -12.92 -2.29
N PRO A 47 -13.33 -12.07 -1.33
CA PRO A 47 -14.64 -12.08 -0.68
C PRO A 47 -15.77 -11.79 -1.67
N SER A 48 -16.93 -12.40 -1.47
CA SER A 48 -18.12 -12.10 -2.29
C SER A 48 -18.75 -10.75 -1.89
N ASN A 49 -19.31 -10.01 -2.86
CA ASN A 49 -20.07 -8.77 -2.64
C ASN A 49 -19.27 -7.61 -2.02
N ILE A 50 -17.97 -7.52 -2.28
CA ILE A 50 -17.13 -6.39 -1.91
C ILE A 50 -16.90 -5.47 -3.12
N ASP A 51 -16.75 -4.16 -2.87
CA ASP A 51 -16.28 -3.24 -3.91
C ASP A 51 -14.80 -3.55 -4.23
N GLN A 52 -14.44 -3.48 -5.51
CA GLN A 52 -13.09 -3.73 -5.99
C GLN A 52 -12.04 -2.88 -5.26
N GLN A 53 -12.35 -1.65 -4.86
CA GLN A 53 -11.41 -0.80 -4.13
C GLN A 53 -10.97 -1.39 -2.78
N TYR A 54 -11.86 -2.15 -2.14
CA TYR A 54 -11.61 -2.80 -0.86
C TYR A 54 -11.11 -4.24 -1.06
N ASP A 55 -11.52 -4.90 -2.15
CA ASP A 55 -11.00 -6.21 -2.56
C ASP A 55 -9.46 -6.19 -2.73
N TYR A 56 -8.91 -5.09 -3.28
CA TYR A 56 -7.46 -4.89 -3.38
C TYR A 56 -6.72 -5.03 -2.05
N GLN A 57 -7.36 -4.70 -0.93
CA GLN A 57 -6.75 -4.82 0.39
C GLN A 57 -6.63 -6.29 0.83
N CYS A 58 -7.60 -7.12 0.48
CA CYS A 58 -7.55 -8.55 0.72
C CYS A 58 -6.60 -9.25 -0.26
N GLN A 59 -6.54 -8.78 -1.51
CA GLN A 59 -5.56 -9.24 -2.50
C GLN A 59 -4.11 -8.95 -2.08
N ALA A 60 -3.85 -7.79 -1.46
CA ALA A 60 -2.54 -7.48 -0.90
C ALA A 60 -2.16 -8.46 0.23
N ALA A 61 -3.11 -8.78 1.13
CA ALA A 61 -2.89 -9.79 2.16
C ALA A 61 -2.59 -11.18 1.57
N TYR A 62 -3.29 -11.59 0.50
CA TYR A 62 -2.95 -12.81 -0.23
C TYR A 62 -1.50 -12.82 -0.74
N ALA A 63 -1.06 -11.72 -1.37
CA ALA A 63 0.29 -11.60 -1.89
C ALA A 63 1.33 -11.75 -0.77
N TYR A 64 1.17 -11.02 0.34
CA TYR A 64 2.09 -11.12 1.49
C TYR A 64 2.11 -12.52 2.11
N LYS A 65 0.93 -13.15 2.28
CA LYS A 65 0.83 -14.53 2.80
C LYS A 65 1.51 -15.54 1.87
N CYS A 66 1.38 -15.35 0.56
CA CYS A 66 1.99 -16.22 -0.44
C CYS A 66 3.52 -16.05 -0.51
N ASN A 67 4.02 -14.83 -0.35
CA ASN A 67 5.46 -14.53 -0.35
C ASN A 67 6.15 -14.82 0.99
N GLY A 68 5.40 -15.14 2.05
CA GLY A 68 5.95 -15.34 3.40
C GLY A 68 6.33 -14.05 4.11
N GLU A 69 5.79 -12.90 3.69
CA GLU A 69 6.07 -11.58 4.25
C GLU A 69 5.20 -11.33 5.51
N GLU A 70 5.50 -12.04 6.60
CA GLU A 70 4.64 -12.08 7.79
C GLU A 70 4.39 -10.71 8.44
N ASP A 71 5.41 -9.84 8.49
CA ASP A 71 5.27 -8.50 9.06
C ASP A 71 4.41 -7.58 8.20
N ALA A 72 4.54 -7.67 6.87
CA ALA A 72 3.71 -6.92 5.94
C ALA A 72 2.25 -7.43 5.99
N LEU A 73 2.07 -8.75 6.01
CA LEU A 73 0.77 -9.40 6.18
C LEU A 73 0.07 -8.93 7.46
N ARG A 74 0.78 -8.94 8.59
CA ARG A 74 0.23 -8.51 9.89
C ARG A 74 -0.27 -7.06 9.86
N LYS A 75 0.52 -6.15 9.28
CA LYS A 75 0.14 -4.74 9.13
C LYS A 75 -1.07 -4.58 8.21
N GLN A 76 -1.05 -5.26 7.07
CA GLN A 76 -2.14 -5.22 6.09
C GLN A 76 -3.46 -5.74 6.68
N CYS A 77 -3.41 -6.84 7.44
CA CYS A 77 -4.59 -7.42 8.07
C CYS A 77 -5.13 -6.57 9.22
N ALA A 78 -4.26 -5.91 9.98
CA ALA A 78 -4.70 -4.93 10.97
C ALA A 78 -5.44 -3.75 10.31
N TYR A 79 -4.91 -3.24 9.19
CA TYR A 79 -5.56 -2.20 8.41
C TYR A 79 -6.91 -2.64 7.84
N TYR A 80 -6.97 -3.85 7.25
CA TYR A 80 -8.22 -4.39 6.71
C TYR A 80 -9.29 -4.55 7.79
N LYS A 81 -8.93 -5.06 8.98
CA LYS A 81 -9.88 -5.18 10.12
C LYS A 81 -10.43 -3.82 10.56
N GLU A 82 -9.64 -2.76 10.49
CA GLU A 82 -10.11 -1.42 10.79
C GLU A 82 -11.09 -0.91 9.72
N LEU A 83 -10.79 -1.10 8.44
CA LEU A 83 -11.72 -0.80 7.34
C LEU A 83 -13.02 -1.60 7.47
N GLN A 84 -12.91 -2.88 7.81
CA GLN A 84 -14.03 -3.79 7.98
C GLN A 84 -15.02 -3.26 9.01
N ARG A 85 -14.51 -2.74 10.14
CA ARG A 85 -15.34 -2.15 11.21
C ARG A 85 -16.02 -0.85 10.79
N GLN A 86 -15.36 -0.04 9.96
CA GLN A 86 -15.88 1.26 9.55
C GLN A 86 -16.92 1.15 8.43
N LEU A 87 -16.79 0.13 7.58
CA LEU A 87 -17.51 0.03 6.31
C LEU A 87 -18.32 -1.27 6.16
N ASP A 88 -18.35 -2.11 7.19
CA ASP A 88 -19.07 -3.40 7.22
C ASP A 88 -18.64 -4.32 6.06
N LEU A 89 -17.32 -4.43 5.83
CA LEU A 89 -16.76 -5.25 4.75
C LEU A 89 -16.81 -6.75 5.11
N PRO A 90 -16.86 -7.64 4.12
CA PRO A 90 -16.75 -9.08 4.37
C PRO A 90 -15.37 -9.47 4.90
N ASP A 91 -15.29 -10.65 5.52
CA ASP A 91 -14.04 -11.24 5.97
C ASP A 91 -13.06 -11.49 4.82
N CYS A 92 -11.77 -11.45 5.14
CA CYS A 92 -10.69 -11.76 4.20
C CYS A 92 -9.95 -13.01 4.71
N ASP A 93 -10.11 -14.13 4.02
CA ASP A 93 -9.56 -15.45 4.39
C ASP A 93 -8.02 -15.46 4.56
N TYR A 94 -7.33 -14.48 3.98
CA TYR A 94 -5.88 -14.36 4.08
C TYR A 94 -5.44 -13.68 5.39
N CYS A 95 -6.37 -13.04 6.12
CA CYS A 95 -6.13 -12.33 7.37
C CYS A 95 -6.57 -13.08 8.63
N ASP A 96 -7.01 -14.33 8.47
CA ASP A 96 -7.28 -15.29 9.52
C ASP A 96 -6.05 -16.17 9.84
#